data_AF-A0A9P3HG34-F1
#
_entry.id   AF-A0A9P3HG34-F1
#
_cell.length_a   1.000
_cell.length_b   1.000
_cell.length_c   1.000
_cell.angle_alpha   90.00
_cell.angle_beta   90.00
_cell.angle_gamma   90.00
#
_symmetry.space_group_name_H-M   'P 1'
#
loop_
_entity.id
_entity.type
_entity.pdbx_description
1 polymer ?
#
loop_
_entity_poly.entity_id
_entity_poly.type
_entity_poly.pdbx_seq_one_letter_code
_entity_poly.pdbx_strand_id
1 'polypeptide(L)'
;MASTEQKTKSLVLSIHTPSTGPFGLPLITGTAEAPAVIRGTVNFASSYDCKGDDITIHFTAQAQVKWSKKRGNTTYNYHGRHMFQERSFQVQLTHPKVGTVAAGNYTSSFEIPIHPDTPCSSKGTYGWMTYKIKAILVRSFPSLNMVHEQKIWVMTSLLPKPQRPLIDSPLTMSRFNGTFLNRVPYICVIPSEVLYLGQQVPVTFKCSGVSNTHLQIVSANIKLKQYTTLTVKTDRKIDSRDILNLRVDDGWPHATNGQAKVDHASQQPECWNQGAQSGDAHHHDCTKTHDRPFPIL
;
A
#
# COMPACT_ATOMS: atom_id res chain seq x y z
N MET A 1 37.07 -40.47 6.14
CA MET A 1 36.05 -39.67 6.86
C MET A 1 34.90 -39.44 5.89
N ALA A 2 33.77 -40.13 6.08
CA ALA A 2 32.61 -39.96 5.22
C ALA A 2 31.96 -38.61 5.54
N SER A 3 31.93 -37.70 4.56
CA SER A 3 31.18 -36.46 4.64
C SER A 3 29.70 -36.82 4.78
N THR A 4 29.09 -36.50 5.92
CA THR A 4 27.66 -36.72 6.16
C THR A 4 26.90 -35.77 5.25
N GLU A 5 26.48 -36.25 4.09
CA GLU A 5 25.75 -35.46 3.10
C GLU A 5 24.46 -34.93 3.72
N GLN A 6 24.40 -33.61 3.88
CA GLN A 6 23.33 -32.97 4.63
C GLN A 6 22.03 -33.02 3.82
N LYS A 7 21.03 -33.74 4.34
CA LYS A 7 19.71 -33.81 3.72
C LYS A 7 19.08 -32.42 3.69
N THR A 8 18.86 -31.89 2.49
CA THR A 8 18.28 -30.55 2.30
C THR A 8 17.00 -30.64 1.49
N LYS A 9 16.05 -29.76 1.82
CA LYS A 9 14.86 -29.51 1.01
C LYS A 9 14.44 -28.05 1.14
N SER A 10 13.89 -27.48 0.07
CA SER A 10 13.44 -26.09 0.04
C SER A 10 12.22 -25.93 -0.86
N LEU A 11 11.36 -24.96 -0.53
CA LEU A 11 10.23 -24.53 -1.34
C LEU A 11 10.29 -23.01 -1.40
N VAL A 12 10.46 -22.46 -2.61
CA VAL A 12 10.63 -21.03 -2.83
C VAL A 12 9.64 -20.58 -3.89
N LEU A 13 8.91 -19.51 -3.58
CA LEU A 13 8.08 -18.80 -4.54
C LEU A 13 8.74 -17.46 -4.87
N SER A 14 8.81 -17.12 -6.15
CA SER A 14 9.41 -15.87 -6.62
C SER A 14 8.52 -15.20 -7.65
N ILE A 15 8.10 -13.96 -7.36
CA ILE A 15 7.36 -13.12 -8.29
C ILE A 15 8.34 -12.38 -9.20
N HIS A 16 8.06 -12.40 -10.51
CA HIS A 16 8.87 -11.74 -11.53
C HIS A 16 8.28 -10.36 -11.82
N THR A 17 8.96 -9.32 -11.34
CA THR A 17 8.66 -7.93 -11.67
C THR A 17 9.94 -7.10 -11.57
N PRO A 18 10.16 -6.14 -12.48
CA PRO A 18 11.29 -5.22 -12.38
C PRO A 18 11.07 -4.14 -11.31
N SER A 19 9.85 -4.01 -10.80
CA SER A 19 9.44 -2.88 -9.96
C SER A 19 9.16 -3.31 -8.53
N THR A 20 9.62 -2.49 -7.59
CA THR A 20 9.36 -2.66 -6.17
C THR A 20 8.35 -1.61 -5.72
N GLY A 21 7.32 -2.05 -5.02
CA GLY A 21 6.28 -1.22 -4.46
C GLY A 21 6.55 -0.89 -3.00
N PRO A 22 5.55 -0.30 -2.33
CA PRO A 22 5.58 -0.06 -0.88
C PRO A 22 6.02 -1.28 -0.08
N PHE A 23 6.77 -1.01 1.00
CA PHE A 23 7.27 -2.04 1.93
C PHE A 23 8.19 -3.09 1.29
N GLY A 24 8.84 -2.78 0.17
CA GLY A 24 9.73 -3.71 -0.53
C GLY A 24 8.99 -4.85 -1.24
N LEU A 25 7.67 -4.74 -1.41
CA LEU A 25 6.87 -5.79 -2.05
C LEU A 25 7.02 -5.73 -3.57
N PRO A 26 6.94 -6.87 -4.29
CA PRO A 26 6.82 -6.88 -5.74
C PRO A 26 5.65 -6.00 -6.20
N LEU A 27 5.91 -5.06 -7.11
CA LEU A 27 4.87 -4.19 -7.69
C LEU A 27 4.34 -4.79 -8.99
N ILE A 28 3.03 -4.99 -9.04
CA ILE A 28 2.31 -5.35 -10.25
C ILE A 28 1.42 -4.19 -10.64
N THR A 29 1.52 -3.74 -11.90
CA THR A 29 0.70 -2.66 -12.43
C THR A 29 -0.24 -3.18 -13.50
N GLY A 30 -1.41 -2.55 -13.60
CA GLY A 30 -2.42 -2.84 -14.61
C GLY A 30 -3.19 -1.60 -15.00
N THR A 31 -3.87 -1.68 -16.13
CA THR A 31 -4.77 -0.66 -16.67
C THR A 31 -6.09 -1.31 -17.06
N ALA A 32 -7.10 -0.51 -17.38
CA ALA A 32 -8.37 -1.02 -17.90
C ALA A 32 -8.18 -1.82 -19.21
N GLU A 33 -7.27 -1.39 -20.08
CA GLU A 33 -7.01 -2.03 -21.38
C GLU A 33 -6.03 -3.21 -21.29
N ALA A 34 -5.14 -3.20 -20.29
CA ALA A 34 -4.19 -4.26 -20.02
C ALA A 34 -4.22 -4.60 -18.51
N PRO A 35 -5.08 -5.55 -18.10
CA PRO A 35 -5.20 -5.96 -16.71
C PRO A 35 -3.86 -6.44 -16.14
N ALA A 36 -3.69 -6.27 -14.83
CA ALA A 36 -2.52 -6.74 -14.12
C ALA A 36 -2.41 -8.28 -14.22
N VAL A 37 -1.22 -8.79 -14.53
CA VAL A 37 -0.92 -10.23 -14.54
C VAL A 37 0.26 -10.48 -13.63
N ILE A 38 0.10 -11.42 -12.70
CA ILE A 38 1.17 -11.85 -11.81
C ILE A 38 1.91 -12.99 -12.49
N ARG A 39 3.20 -12.83 -12.68
CA ARG A 39 4.10 -13.85 -13.24
C ARG A 39 5.10 -14.26 -12.19
N GLY A 40 5.46 -15.54 -12.15
CA GLY A 40 6.46 -16.01 -11.21
C GLY A 40 6.84 -17.46 -11.41
N THR A 41 7.70 -17.93 -10.52
CA THR A 41 8.16 -19.32 -10.48
C THR A 41 8.03 -19.88 -9.09
N VAL A 42 7.67 -21.16 -9.01
CA VAL A 42 7.85 -21.96 -7.81
C VAL A 42 9.00 -22.93 -8.05
N ASN A 43 9.92 -23.00 -7.10
CA ASN A 43 11.01 -23.95 -7.09
C ASN A 43 10.90 -24.82 -5.84
N PHE A 44 10.85 -26.13 -6.04
CA PHE A 44 11.00 -27.12 -5.00
C PHE A 44 12.24 -27.96 -5.28
N ALA A 45 13.17 -27.97 -4.33
CA ALA A 45 14.40 -28.75 -4.40
C ALA A 45 14.48 -29.68 -3.20
N SER A 46 14.78 -30.96 -3.42
CA SER A 46 15.01 -31.94 -2.35
C SER A 46 16.16 -32.87 -2.72
N SER A 47 17.12 -33.05 -1.81
CA SER A 47 18.25 -33.96 -2.00
C SER A 47 17.90 -35.43 -1.74
N TYR A 48 16.64 -35.72 -1.39
CA TYR A 48 16.16 -37.05 -1.01
C TYR A 48 14.64 -37.17 -1.22
N ASP A 49 14.15 -38.40 -1.35
CA ASP A 49 12.71 -38.69 -1.40
C ASP A 49 12.03 -38.27 -0.11
N CYS A 50 10.97 -37.46 -0.21
CA CYS A 50 10.32 -36.89 0.95
C CYS A 50 8.81 -37.11 0.94
N LYS A 51 8.19 -37.13 2.13
CA LYS A 51 6.73 -37.21 2.23
C LYS A 51 6.12 -35.94 1.66
N GLY A 52 5.16 -36.08 0.76
CA GLY A 52 4.46 -34.96 0.15
C GLY A 52 3.51 -35.40 -0.95
N ASP A 53 2.66 -34.46 -1.33
CA ASP A 53 1.84 -34.49 -2.53
C ASP A 53 2.34 -33.41 -3.50
N ASP A 54 1.58 -33.10 -4.54
CA ASP A 54 1.85 -31.98 -5.44
C ASP A 54 1.85 -30.62 -4.73
N ILE A 55 2.52 -29.64 -5.35
CA ILE A 55 2.54 -28.27 -4.84
C ILE A 55 1.26 -27.57 -5.26
N THR A 56 0.51 -27.06 -4.29
CA THR A 56 -0.63 -26.17 -4.57
C THR A 56 -0.17 -24.72 -4.51
N ILE A 57 -0.37 -23.98 -5.61
CA ILE A 57 -0.25 -22.52 -5.61
C ILE A 57 -1.62 -21.92 -5.31
N HIS A 58 -1.70 -21.11 -4.27
CA HIS A 58 -2.93 -20.46 -3.79
C HIS A 58 -2.78 -18.94 -3.83
N PHE A 59 -3.64 -18.27 -4.60
CA PHE A 59 -3.69 -16.83 -4.71
C PHE A 59 -4.98 -16.28 -4.09
N THR A 60 -4.86 -15.19 -3.34
CA THR A 60 -5.98 -14.48 -2.72
C THR A 60 -5.84 -12.96 -2.87
N ALA A 61 -6.94 -12.32 -3.24
CA ALA A 61 -7.12 -10.87 -3.21
C ALA A 61 -8.26 -10.55 -2.24
N GLN A 62 -7.95 -9.92 -1.10
CA GLN A 62 -8.91 -9.74 -0.02
C GLN A 62 -8.83 -8.36 0.63
N ALA A 63 -9.99 -7.78 0.90
CA ALA A 63 -10.11 -6.66 1.82
C ALA A 63 -10.43 -7.17 3.22
N GLN A 64 -9.81 -6.54 4.21
CA GLN A 64 -10.11 -6.77 5.62
C GLN A 64 -10.21 -5.42 6.33
N VAL A 65 -11.13 -5.36 7.28
CA VAL A 65 -11.33 -4.20 8.13
C VAL A 65 -11.44 -4.65 9.58
N LYS A 66 -10.85 -3.91 10.50
CA LYS A 66 -10.87 -4.20 11.92
C LYS A 66 -10.74 -2.91 12.74
N TRP A 67 -11.68 -2.68 13.64
CA TRP A 67 -11.59 -1.61 14.65
C TRP A 67 -12.42 -1.95 15.87
N SER A 68 -12.21 -1.19 16.94
CA SER A 68 -13.02 -1.30 18.15
C SER A 68 -13.58 0.06 18.55
N LYS A 69 -14.75 0.08 19.20
CA LYS A 69 -15.39 1.27 19.75
C LYS A 69 -15.83 1.00 21.17
N LYS A 70 -15.40 1.84 22.12
CA LYS A 70 -15.85 1.78 23.51
C LYS A 70 -17.16 2.58 23.64
N ARG A 71 -18.19 2.00 24.26
CA ARG A 71 -19.42 2.71 24.68
C ARG A 71 -19.66 2.36 26.14
N GLY A 72 -19.47 3.33 27.05
CA GLY A 72 -19.46 3.06 28.49
C GLY A 72 -18.36 2.07 28.88
N ASN A 73 -18.72 1.01 29.61
CA ASN A 73 -17.80 -0.06 30.01
C ASN A 73 -17.68 -1.19 28.98
N THR A 74 -18.40 -1.13 27.87
CA THR A 74 -18.39 -2.20 26.84
C THR A 74 -17.55 -1.80 25.64
N THR A 75 -16.69 -2.71 25.20
CA THR A 75 -15.91 -2.58 23.96
C THR A 75 -16.54 -3.40 22.85
N TYR A 76 -16.95 -2.74 21.77
CA TYR A 76 -17.50 -3.36 20.58
C TYR A 76 -16.38 -3.56 19.56
N ASN A 77 -16.20 -4.80 19.10
CA ASN A 77 -15.21 -5.15 18.09
C ASN A 77 -15.90 -5.33 16.74
N TYR A 78 -15.40 -4.62 15.74
CA TYR A 78 -15.89 -4.66 14.37
C TYR A 78 -14.84 -5.32 13.50
N HIS A 79 -15.26 -6.35 12.76
CA HIS A 79 -14.41 -7.05 11.82
C HIS A 79 -15.20 -7.41 10.57
N GLY A 80 -14.59 -7.20 9.41
CA GLY A 80 -15.13 -7.59 8.12
C GLY A 80 -14.02 -8.12 7.22
N ARG A 81 -14.37 -9.08 6.37
CA ARG A 81 -13.50 -9.63 5.35
C ARG A 81 -14.30 -9.84 4.07
N HIS A 82 -13.73 -9.45 2.94
CA HIS A 82 -14.31 -9.67 1.63
C HIS A 82 -13.24 -10.23 0.68
N MET A 83 -13.57 -11.31 -0.01
CA MET A 83 -12.69 -11.96 -0.99
C MET A 83 -13.10 -11.49 -2.39
N PHE A 84 -12.21 -10.80 -3.09
CA PHE A 84 -12.46 -10.36 -4.46
C PHE A 84 -12.08 -11.42 -5.48
N GLN A 85 -11.00 -12.16 -5.19
CA GLN A 85 -10.51 -13.20 -6.09
C GLN A 85 -9.76 -14.27 -5.30
N GLU A 86 -10.02 -15.52 -5.63
CA GLU A 86 -9.31 -16.68 -5.13
C GLU A 86 -9.03 -17.63 -6.29
N ARG A 87 -7.79 -18.12 -6.39
CA ARG A 87 -7.40 -19.11 -7.41
C ARG A 87 -6.44 -20.12 -6.81
N SER A 88 -6.61 -21.38 -7.21
CA SER A 88 -5.73 -22.48 -6.84
C SER A 88 -5.40 -23.31 -8.06
N PHE A 89 -4.15 -23.75 -8.17
CA PHE A 89 -3.74 -24.74 -9.17
C PHE A 89 -2.58 -25.57 -8.64
N GLN A 90 -2.39 -26.76 -9.21
CA GLN A 90 -1.38 -27.72 -8.78
C GLN A 90 -0.20 -27.73 -9.75
N VAL A 91 0.99 -27.85 -9.18
CA VAL A 91 2.23 -28.16 -9.90
C VAL A 91 2.55 -29.62 -9.61
N GLN A 92 2.44 -30.42 -10.66
CA GLN A 92 2.68 -31.86 -10.63
C GLN A 92 4.15 -32.15 -10.30
N LEU A 93 4.38 -32.99 -9.29
CA LEU A 93 5.69 -33.50 -8.93
C LEU A 93 5.81 -34.98 -9.34
N THR A 94 7.03 -35.51 -9.29
CA THR A 94 7.26 -36.93 -9.55
C THR A 94 7.09 -37.72 -8.26
N HIS A 95 6.26 -38.76 -8.31
CA HIS A 95 5.94 -39.60 -7.15
C HIS A 95 6.39 -41.04 -7.40
N PRO A 96 7.44 -41.54 -6.72
CA PRO A 96 7.83 -42.95 -6.82
C PRO A 96 6.79 -43.88 -6.15
N LYS A 97 6.02 -43.34 -5.20
CA LYS A 97 4.89 -44.01 -4.54
C LYS A 97 3.95 -42.96 -3.97
N VAL A 98 2.71 -43.35 -3.72
CA VAL A 98 1.68 -42.48 -3.14
C VAL A 98 2.20 -41.81 -1.85
N GLY A 99 2.07 -40.48 -1.78
CA GLY A 99 2.47 -39.67 -0.62
C GLY A 99 3.97 -39.49 -0.45
N THR A 100 4.78 -39.83 -1.46
CA THR A 100 6.22 -39.58 -1.50
C THR A 100 6.57 -38.87 -2.80
N VAL A 101 7.28 -37.75 -2.68
CA VAL A 101 7.86 -36.98 -3.78
C VAL A 101 9.31 -37.41 -3.98
N ALA A 102 9.70 -37.71 -5.21
CA ALA A 102 11.07 -38.07 -5.57
C ALA A 102 12.04 -36.92 -5.29
N ALA A 103 13.28 -37.26 -4.91
CA ALA A 103 14.40 -36.33 -4.91
C ALA A 103 14.55 -35.64 -6.27
N GLY A 104 14.92 -34.36 -6.27
CA GLY A 104 15.09 -33.60 -7.49
C GLY A 104 14.84 -32.11 -7.33
N ASN A 105 14.96 -31.41 -8.45
CA ASN A 105 14.70 -29.98 -8.58
C ASN A 105 13.52 -29.78 -9.53
N TYR A 106 12.43 -29.24 -9.01
CA TYR A 106 11.19 -29.00 -9.73
C TYR A 106 10.98 -27.50 -9.83
N THR A 107 10.95 -26.98 -11.05
CA THR A 107 10.68 -25.57 -11.31
C THR A 107 9.47 -25.46 -12.22
N SER A 108 8.48 -24.67 -11.81
CA SER A 108 7.29 -24.40 -12.60
C SER A 108 6.98 -22.91 -12.62
N SER A 109 6.78 -22.37 -13.82
CA SER A 109 6.31 -21.01 -14.02
C SER A 109 4.79 -20.94 -13.91
N PHE A 110 4.28 -19.83 -13.41
CA PHE A 110 2.84 -19.58 -13.36
C PHE A 110 2.49 -18.17 -13.79
N GLU A 111 1.27 -18.02 -14.29
CA GLU A 111 0.66 -16.73 -14.58
C GLU A 111 -0.74 -16.66 -13.97
N ILE A 112 -1.03 -15.56 -13.27
CA ILE A 112 -2.32 -15.33 -12.62
C ILE A 112 -2.83 -13.95 -13.05
N PRO A 113 -3.81 -13.88 -13.97
CA PRO A 113 -4.46 -12.61 -14.29
C PRO A 113 -5.29 -12.14 -13.11
N ILE A 114 -5.14 -10.87 -12.75
CA ILE A 114 -5.90 -10.18 -11.73
C ILE A 114 -7.21 -9.70 -12.36
N HIS A 115 -8.33 -9.94 -11.69
CA HIS A 115 -9.64 -9.52 -12.17
C HIS A 115 -9.71 -7.98 -12.24
N PRO A 116 -10.23 -7.39 -13.33
CA PRO A 116 -10.28 -5.92 -13.48
C PRO A 116 -11.00 -5.19 -12.34
N ASP A 117 -12.06 -5.80 -11.79
CA ASP A 117 -12.84 -5.21 -10.68
C ASP A 117 -12.15 -5.32 -9.30
N THR A 118 -10.98 -5.95 -9.23
CA THR A 118 -10.25 -6.01 -7.97
C THR A 118 -9.59 -4.65 -7.67
N PRO A 119 -9.74 -4.13 -6.44
CA PRO A 119 -9.23 -2.80 -6.11
C PRO A 119 -7.72 -2.81 -5.90
N CYS A 120 -7.08 -1.65 -6.03
CA CYS A 120 -5.67 -1.48 -5.71
C CYS A 120 -5.33 -1.97 -4.28
N SER A 121 -4.09 -2.43 -4.11
CA SER A 121 -3.51 -2.64 -2.79
C SER A 121 -3.59 -1.36 -1.94
N SER A 122 -3.94 -1.53 -0.67
CA SER A 122 -4.01 -0.43 0.27
C SER A 122 -3.69 -0.91 1.68
N LYS A 123 -3.09 -0.03 2.46
CA LYS A 123 -2.81 -0.25 3.88
C LYS A 123 -3.20 1.00 4.66
N GLY A 124 -4.29 0.91 5.40
CA GLY A 124 -4.77 1.93 6.32
C GLY A 124 -4.72 1.47 7.77
N THR A 125 -5.05 2.37 8.69
CA THR A 125 -5.04 2.14 10.13
C THR A 125 -5.97 1.00 10.56
N TYR A 126 -7.14 0.92 9.93
CA TYR A 126 -8.23 0.02 10.33
C TYR A 126 -8.72 -0.88 9.18
N GLY A 127 -8.09 -0.80 8.01
CA GLY A 127 -8.47 -1.58 6.84
C GLY A 127 -7.36 -1.69 5.81
N TRP A 128 -7.34 -2.80 5.08
CA TRP A 128 -6.32 -3.08 4.07
C TRP A 128 -6.86 -3.97 2.95
N MET A 129 -6.34 -3.75 1.74
CA MET A 129 -6.52 -4.62 0.58
C MET A 129 -5.20 -5.34 0.30
N THR A 130 -5.20 -6.66 0.46
CA THR A 130 -3.99 -7.50 0.38
C THR A 130 -4.11 -8.52 -0.74
N TYR A 131 -3.02 -8.64 -1.49
CA TYR A 131 -2.80 -9.68 -2.49
C TYR A 131 -1.69 -10.60 -2.01
N LYS A 132 -1.94 -11.91 -2.08
CA LYS A 132 -1.08 -12.90 -1.47
C LYS A 132 -1.07 -14.18 -2.27
N ILE A 133 0.13 -14.71 -2.47
CA ILE A 133 0.38 -16.00 -3.12
C ILE A 133 1.08 -16.92 -2.13
N LYS A 134 0.65 -18.17 -2.08
CA LYS A 134 1.31 -19.24 -1.32
C LYS A 134 1.65 -20.39 -2.26
N ALA A 135 2.84 -20.95 -2.12
CA ALA A 135 3.14 -22.30 -2.56
C ALA A 135 3.05 -23.23 -1.35
N ILE A 136 2.32 -24.34 -1.48
CA ILE A 136 2.05 -25.28 -0.40
C ILE A 136 2.39 -26.69 -0.88
N LEU A 137 3.39 -27.33 -0.28
CA LEU A 137 3.59 -28.77 -0.39
C LEU A 137 2.84 -29.44 0.76
N VAL A 138 1.72 -30.09 0.43
CA VAL A 138 0.91 -30.80 1.42
C VAL A 138 1.64 -32.08 1.83
N ARG A 139 1.70 -32.36 3.13
CA ARG A 139 2.37 -33.55 3.66
C ARG A 139 1.45 -34.27 4.65
N SER A 140 1.55 -35.58 4.68
CA SER A 140 0.79 -36.40 5.63
C SER A 140 1.35 -36.29 7.05
N PHE A 141 0.46 -36.33 8.04
CA PHE A 141 0.83 -36.34 9.46
C PHE A 141 1.83 -37.48 9.75
N PRO A 142 2.88 -37.26 10.56
CA PRO A 142 3.14 -36.08 11.39
C PRO A 142 3.94 -34.95 10.73
N SER A 143 4.18 -35.01 9.40
CA SER A 143 4.93 -33.94 8.72
C SER A 143 4.05 -32.71 8.52
N LEU A 144 4.50 -31.53 8.98
CA LEU A 144 3.82 -30.24 8.72
C LEU A 144 3.86 -29.88 7.24
N ASN A 145 2.92 -29.16 6.68
CA ASN A 145 3.04 -28.69 5.28
C ASN A 145 4.26 -27.77 5.11
N MET A 146 4.91 -27.78 3.94
CA MET A 146 5.86 -26.71 3.60
C MET A 146 5.07 -25.60 2.94
N VAL A 147 5.25 -24.37 3.42
CA VAL A 147 4.53 -23.21 2.90
C VAL A 147 5.52 -22.10 2.66
N HIS A 148 5.54 -21.56 1.45
CA HIS A 148 6.21 -20.31 1.13
C HIS A 148 5.18 -19.28 0.69
N GLU A 149 5.15 -18.14 1.36
CA GLU A 149 4.15 -17.10 1.15
C GLU A 149 4.81 -15.80 0.70
N GLN A 150 4.23 -15.15 -0.30
CA GLN A 150 4.66 -13.84 -0.76
C GLN A 150 3.45 -12.91 -0.92
N LYS A 151 3.58 -11.70 -0.37
CA LYS A 151 2.64 -10.60 -0.60
C LYS A 151 3.12 -9.78 -1.78
N ILE A 152 2.18 -9.19 -2.50
CA ILE A 152 2.46 -8.30 -3.64
C ILE A 152 1.68 -7.01 -3.49
N TRP A 153 2.18 -5.94 -4.11
CA TRP A 153 1.49 -4.66 -4.21
C TRP A 153 0.91 -4.51 -5.62
N VAL A 154 -0.41 -4.30 -5.71
CA VAL A 154 -1.13 -4.19 -6.97
C VAL A 154 -1.61 -2.75 -7.15
N MET A 155 -1.32 -2.16 -8.31
CA MET A 155 -1.82 -0.85 -8.71
C MET A 155 -2.51 -0.95 -10.06
N THR A 156 -3.82 -0.77 -10.07
CA THR A 156 -4.65 -0.78 -11.27
C THR A 156 -5.18 0.64 -11.52
N SER A 157 -4.83 1.21 -12.68
CA SER A 157 -5.44 2.45 -13.15
C SER A 157 -6.71 2.14 -13.91
N LEU A 158 -7.84 2.63 -13.41
CA LEU A 158 -9.10 2.66 -14.16
C LEU A 158 -9.20 3.90 -15.06
N LEU A 159 -8.26 4.84 -14.93
CA LEU A 159 -8.18 5.96 -15.84
C LEU A 159 -7.61 5.45 -17.17
N PRO A 160 -8.23 5.80 -18.30
CA PRO A 160 -7.62 5.61 -19.60
C PRO A 160 -6.22 6.20 -19.56
N LYS A 161 -5.26 5.60 -20.28
CA LYS A 161 -3.96 6.28 -20.50
C LYS A 161 -4.25 7.73 -20.87
N PRO A 162 -3.53 8.73 -20.33
CA PRO A 162 -3.66 10.08 -20.83
C PRO A 162 -3.40 9.99 -22.34
N GLN A 163 -4.48 10.05 -23.13
CA GLN A 163 -4.37 10.45 -24.51
C GLN A 163 -3.56 11.74 -24.42
N ARG A 164 -2.46 11.81 -25.21
CA ARG A 164 -1.52 12.94 -25.25
C ARG A 164 -2.23 14.23 -24.85
N PRO A 165 -1.62 15.12 -24.04
CA PRO A 165 -2.27 16.37 -23.68
C PRO A 165 -2.87 16.93 -24.97
N LEU A 166 -4.21 17.05 -24.99
CA LEU A 166 -4.88 17.79 -26.04
C LEU A 166 -4.36 19.20 -25.85
N ILE A 167 -3.27 19.52 -26.55
CA ILE A 167 -2.56 20.80 -26.51
C ILE A 167 -3.55 21.94 -26.86
N ASP A 168 -4.70 21.60 -27.44
CA ASP A 168 -5.72 22.54 -27.94
C ASP A 168 -7.02 22.58 -27.13
N SER A 169 -7.15 21.85 -26.02
CA SER A 169 -8.32 22.00 -25.13
C SER A 169 -7.92 22.76 -23.87
N PRO A 170 -8.56 23.91 -23.56
CA PRO A 170 -8.30 24.59 -22.30
C PRO A 170 -8.68 23.63 -21.18
N LEU A 171 -7.68 23.18 -20.41
CA LEU A 171 -7.89 22.45 -19.16
C LEU A 171 -8.90 23.26 -18.35
N THR A 172 -10.10 22.72 -18.18
CA THR A 172 -11.12 23.37 -17.36
C THR A 172 -10.60 23.30 -15.93
N MET A 173 -9.92 24.36 -15.50
CA MET A 173 -9.34 24.41 -14.17
C MET A 173 -10.45 24.33 -13.13
N SER A 174 -10.31 23.42 -12.18
CA SER A 174 -11.25 23.31 -11.07
C SER A 174 -11.02 24.48 -10.11
N ARG A 175 -12.09 25.22 -9.84
CA ARG A 175 -12.10 26.39 -8.95
C ARG A 175 -12.88 26.10 -7.68
N PHE A 176 -12.23 26.28 -6.55
CA PHE A 176 -12.83 26.19 -5.22
C PHE A 176 -12.93 27.59 -4.64
N ASN A 177 -14.15 28.06 -4.40
CA ASN A 177 -14.41 29.38 -3.86
C ASN A 177 -15.00 29.25 -2.46
N GLY A 178 -14.70 30.20 -1.58
CA GLY A 178 -15.32 30.26 -0.26
C GLY A 178 -14.96 31.53 0.48
N THR A 179 -15.35 31.59 1.75
CA THR A 179 -15.05 32.72 2.64
C THR A 179 -14.50 32.21 3.96
N PHE A 180 -13.26 32.56 4.30
CA PHE A 180 -12.70 32.25 5.62
C PHE A 180 -13.40 33.06 6.69
N LEU A 181 -13.98 32.36 7.67
CA LEU A 181 -14.71 32.94 8.80
C LEU A 181 -15.79 33.96 8.35
N ASN A 182 -16.39 33.73 7.17
CA ASN A 182 -17.34 34.66 6.53
C ASN A 182 -16.80 36.08 6.30
N ARG A 183 -15.47 36.25 6.28
CA ARG A 183 -14.81 37.54 6.12
C ARG A 183 -13.95 37.57 4.86
N VAL A 184 -12.97 36.68 4.73
CA VAL A 184 -11.99 36.78 3.63
C VAL A 184 -12.41 35.86 2.48
N PRO A 185 -12.94 36.38 1.36
CA PRO A 185 -13.21 35.57 0.20
C PRO A 185 -11.90 35.03 -0.39
N TYR A 186 -11.90 33.75 -0.72
CA TYR A 186 -10.78 33.07 -1.34
C TYR A 186 -11.21 32.28 -2.57
N ILE A 187 -10.24 32.08 -3.47
CA ILE A 187 -10.33 31.26 -4.67
C ILE A 187 -9.08 30.39 -4.71
N CYS A 188 -9.25 29.08 -4.72
CA CYS A 188 -8.19 28.11 -4.98
C CYS A 188 -8.44 27.46 -6.34
N VAL A 189 -7.41 27.38 -7.18
CA VAL A 189 -7.51 26.85 -8.53
C VAL A 189 -6.46 25.76 -8.72
N ILE A 190 -6.91 24.61 -9.21
CA ILE A 190 -6.06 23.48 -9.60
C ILE A 190 -6.35 23.09 -11.06
N PRO A 191 -5.44 22.36 -11.74
CA PRO A 191 -5.58 22.09 -13.17
C PRO A 191 -6.69 21.09 -13.50
N SER A 192 -7.05 20.22 -12.55
CA SER A 192 -7.99 19.13 -12.76
C SER A 192 -8.47 18.57 -11.41
N GLU A 193 -9.72 18.10 -11.37
CA GLU A 193 -10.28 17.29 -10.28
C GLU A 193 -9.71 15.87 -10.22
N VAL A 194 -9.15 15.40 -11.34
CA VAL A 194 -8.48 14.11 -11.45
C VAL A 194 -6.97 14.34 -11.56
N LEU A 195 -6.23 13.79 -10.60
CA LEU A 195 -4.77 13.91 -10.50
C LEU A 195 -4.13 12.52 -10.61
N TYR A 196 -2.99 12.45 -11.28
CA TYR A 196 -2.22 11.22 -11.42
C TYR A 196 -1.11 11.14 -10.37
N LEU A 197 -0.73 9.92 -9.99
CA LEU A 197 0.39 9.71 -9.09
C LEU A 197 1.69 10.27 -9.71
N GLY A 198 2.44 11.06 -8.95
CA GLY A 198 3.67 11.71 -9.41
C GLY A 198 3.44 12.95 -10.29
N GLN A 199 2.20 13.33 -10.56
CA GLN A 199 1.89 14.57 -11.26
C GLN A 199 2.32 15.77 -10.41
N GLN A 200 2.97 16.74 -11.06
CA GLN A 200 3.14 18.06 -10.48
C GLN A 200 1.86 18.87 -10.69
N VAL A 201 1.30 19.36 -9.60
CA VAL A 201 0.01 20.04 -9.58
C VAL A 201 0.25 21.49 -9.19
N PRO A 202 0.25 22.45 -10.15
CA PRO A 202 0.24 23.86 -9.82
C PRO A 202 -1.06 24.22 -9.08
N VAL A 203 -0.93 24.85 -7.93
CA VAL A 203 -2.03 25.36 -7.12
C VAL A 203 -1.94 26.88 -7.10
N THR A 204 -3.00 27.53 -7.59
CA THR A 204 -3.12 28.98 -7.49
C THR A 204 -4.08 29.32 -6.38
N PHE A 205 -3.64 30.15 -5.44
CA PHE A 205 -4.48 30.61 -4.34
C PHE A 205 -4.58 32.14 -4.40
N LYS A 206 -5.82 32.62 -4.34
CA LYS A 206 -6.14 34.04 -4.33
C LYS A 206 -7.04 34.36 -3.17
N CYS A 207 -6.78 35.49 -2.52
CA CYS A 207 -7.67 36.07 -1.52
C CYS A 207 -7.91 37.52 -1.85
N SER A 208 -9.17 37.93 -1.84
CA SER A 208 -9.50 39.36 -1.98
C SER A 208 -9.60 39.96 -0.59
N GLY A 209 -8.86 41.06 -0.36
CA GLY A 209 -9.04 41.84 0.86
C GLY A 209 -10.46 42.38 0.92
N VAL A 210 -11.10 42.32 2.08
CA VAL A 210 -12.35 43.06 2.29
C VAL A 210 -11.96 44.51 2.53
N SER A 211 -12.33 45.38 1.59
CA SER A 211 -12.23 46.83 1.76
C SER A 211 -12.84 47.21 3.11
N ASN A 212 -12.02 47.79 4.02
CA ASN A 212 -12.25 48.11 5.44
C ASN A 212 -11.70 47.16 6.51
N THR A 213 -10.82 46.22 6.16
CA THR A 213 -10.16 45.39 7.18
C THR A 213 -8.63 45.55 7.15
N HIS A 214 -8.02 45.82 8.31
CA HIS A 214 -6.56 45.73 8.52
C HIS A 214 -6.05 44.27 8.49
N LEU A 215 -6.77 43.38 7.79
CA LEU A 215 -6.45 41.97 7.72
C LEU A 215 -5.32 41.75 6.72
N GLN A 216 -4.22 41.18 7.21
CA GLN A 216 -3.08 40.81 6.41
C GLN A 216 -2.93 39.29 6.41
N ILE A 217 -2.71 38.71 5.23
CA ILE A 217 -2.38 37.31 5.10
C ILE A 217 -0.89 37.16 5.40
N VAL A 218 -0.59 36.47 6.50
CA VAL A 218 0.80 36.23 6.95
C VAL A 218 1.31 34.90 6.42
N SER A 219 0.45 33.89 6.30
CA SER A 219 0.80 32.60 5.71
C SER A 219 -0.45 31.87 5.23
N ALA A 220 -0.27 30.91 4.32
CA ALA A 220 -1.29 29.93 3.99
C ALA A 220 -0.75 28.51 4.18
N ASN A 221 -1.66 27.60 4.51
CA ASN A 221 -1.37 26.18 4.67
C ASN A 221 -2.33 25.37 3.80
N ILE A 222 -1.78 24.73 2.77
CA ILE A 222 -2.54 23.93 1.81
C ILE A 222 -2.28 22.47 2.12
N LYS A 223 -3.36 21.73 2.44
CA LYS A 223 -3.28 20.32 2.82
C LYS A 223 -3.99 19.44 1.81
N LEU A 224 -3.34 18.35 1.41
CA LEU A 224 -4.00 17.23 0.77
C LEU A 224 -4.40 16.23 1.85
N LYS A 225 -5.69 15.94 1.98
CA LYS A 225 -6.20 15.01 2.99
C LYS A 225 -6.79 13.77 2.32
N GLN A 226 -6.40 12.60 2.82
CA GLN A 226 -7.08 11.35 2.54
C GLN A 226 -8.20 11.14 3.55
N TYR A 227 -9.40 10.84 3.07
CA TYR A 227 -10.50 10.37 3.90
C TYR A 227 -10.77 8.90 3.58
N THR A 228 -10.73 8.05 4.59
CA THR A 228 -11.00 6.61 4.49
C THR A 228 -12.27 6.31 5.26
N THR A 229 -13.28 5.78 4.57
CA THR A 229 -14.52 5.34 5.19
C THR A 229 -14.58 3.82 5.19
N LEU A 230 -14.77 3.23 6.37
CA LEU A 230 -14.86 1.79 6.58
C LEU A 230 -16.24 1.45 7.11
N THR A 231 -16.85 0.41 6.56
CA THR A 231 -18.21 0.01 6.90
C THR A 231 -18.24 -1.48 7.22
N VAL A 232 -18.83 -1.83 8.36
CA VAL A 232 -19.12 -3.22 8.75
C VAL A 232 -20.57 -3.26 9.19
N LYS A 233 -21.41 -4.00 8.46
CA LYS A 233 -22.87 -3.99 8.64
C LYS A 233 -23.40 -2.55 8.53
N THR A 234 -23.98 -2.01 9.61
CA THR A 234 -24.51 -0.65 9.68
C THR A 234 -23.57 0.34 10.37
N ASP A 235 -22.48 -0.13 10.99
CA ASP A 235 -21.53 0.74 11.67
C ASP A 235 -20.45 1.23 10.69
N ARG A 236 -20.11 2.52 10.85
CA ARG A 236 -19.15 3.23 10.01
C ARG A 236 -18.04 3.82 10.85
N LYS A 237 -16.81 3.76 10.34
CA LYS A 237 -15.66 4.47 10.88
C LYS A 237 -15.02 5.30 9.78
N ILE A 238 -14.77 6.56 10.10
CA ILE A 238 -14.07 7.49 9.21
C ILE A 238 -12.70 7.73 9.84
N ASP A 239 -11.67 7.62 9.01
CA ASP A 239 -10.29 7.94 9.33
C ASP A 239 -9.83 9.01 8.34
N SER A 240 -9.02 9.96 8.79
CA SER A 240 -8.50 11.02 7.93
C SER A 240 -7.02 11.24 8.19
N ARG A 241 -6.25 11.39 7.12
CA ARG A 241 -4.81 11.61 7.19
C ARG A 241 -4.40 12.75 6.27
N ASP A 242 -3.55 13.64 6.78
CA ASP A 242 -2.89 14.64 5.94
C ASP A 242 -1.79 13.91 5.15
N ILE A 243 -1.90 13.87 3.81
CA ILE A 243 -0.93 13.26 2.89
C ILE A 243 0.17 14.27 2.51
N LEU A 244 -0.23 15.52 2.36
CA LEU A 244 0.68 16.63 2.01
C LEU A 244 0.30 17.84 2.85
N ASN A 245 1.32 18.58 3.26
CA ASN A 245 1.18 19.85 3.94
C ASN A 245 2.14 20.86 3.31
N LEU A 246 1.62 21.71 2.45
CA LEU A 246 2.36 22.79 1.80
C LEU A 246 2.12 24.09 2.59
N ARG A 247 3.19 24.60 3.19
CA ARG A 247 3.16 25.86 3.92
C ARG A 247 3.74 26.97 3.05
N VAL A 248 3.05 28.11 3.01
CA VAL A 248 3.37 29.27 2.19
C VAL A 248 3.50 30.47 3.10
N ASP A 249 4.74 30.77 3.51
CA ASP A 249 5.01 31.80 4.52
C ASP A 249 5.33 33.18 3.92
N ASP A 250 5.94 33.26 2.73
CA ASP A 250 6.45 34.53 2.18
C ASP A 250 5.82 34.92 0.83
N GLY A 251 5.94 36.20 0.43
CA GLY A 251 5.62 36.66 -0.93
C GLY A 251 4.14 36.92 -1.21
N TRP A 252 3.34 37.25 -0.19
CA TRP A 252 1.95 37.70 -0.38
C TRP A 252 1.94 39.12 -0.94
N PRO A 253 1.41 39.37 -2.15
CA PRO A 253 1.42 40.71 -2.73
C PRO A 253 0.52 41.65 -1.91
N HIS A 254 1.08 42.63 -1.22
CA HIS A 254 0.33 43.65 -0.48
C HIS A 254 -0.26 44.72 -1.41
N ALA A 255 -1.04 44.31 -2.41
CA ALA A 255 -1.74 45.23 -3.29
C ALA A 255 -3.19 45.41 -2.83
N THR A 256 -3.69 46.64 -2.93
CA THR A 256 -5.03 47.08 -2.51
C THR A 256 -6.18 46.38 -3.25
N ASN A 257 -5.88 45.58 -4.29
CA ASN A 257 -6.86 45.07 -5.27
C ASN A 257 -6.84 43.52 -5.42
N GLY A 258 -6.54 42.80 -4.33
CA GLY A 258 -6.58 41.33 -4.28
C GLY A 258 -5.22 40.66 -4.49
N GLN A 259 -4.98 39.60 -3.73
CA GLN A 259 -3.70 38.90 -3.66
C GLN A 259 -3.77 37.57 -4.41
N ALA A 260 -2.78 37.25 -5.24
CA ALA A 260 -2.70 35.98 -5.95
C ALA A 260 -1.27 35.40 -5.87
N LYS A 261 -1.15 34.12 -5.53
CA LYS A 261 0.12 33.38 -5.52
C LYS A 261 -0.05 32.01 -6.19
N VAL A 262 0.95 31.60 -6.96
CA VAL A 262 1.02 30.28 -7.60
C VAL A 262 2.17 29.51 -6.96
N ASP A 263 1.90 28.31 -6.47
CA ASP A 263 2.90 27.36 -5.98
C ASP A 263 2.69 25.98 -6.61
N HIS A 264 3.71 25.15 -6.60
CA HIS A 264 3.65 23.79 -7.15
C HIS A 264 3.64 22.75 -6.03
N ALA A 265 2.64 21.87 -6.03
CA ALA A 265 2.61 20.68 -5.19
C ALA A 265 3.05 19.45 -5.99
N SER A 266 3.91 18.61 -5.43
CA SER A 266 4.26 17.30 -6.01
C SER A 266 3.79 16.20 -5.07
N GLN A 267 3.08 15.21 -5.61
CA GLN A 267 2.65 14.06 -4.84
C GLN A 267 3.69 12.94 -4.98
N GLN A 268 4.58 12.81 -3.99
CA GLN A 268 5.35 11.57 -3.82
C GLN A 268 4.54 10.58 -2.97
N PRO A 269 4.47 9.29 -3.34
CA PRO A 269 3.76 8.31 -2.53
C PRO A 269 4.49 8.07 -1.20
N GLU A 270 3.94 8.55 -0.08
CA GLU A 270 4.47 8.31 1.28
C GLU A 270 4.64 6.80 1.60
N CYS A 271 3.91 5.93 0.92
CA CYS A 271 4.03 4.48 1.08
C CYS A 271 5.43 3.94 0.68
N TRP A 272 6.25 4.74 0.02
CA TRP A 272 7.61 4.40 -0.37
C TRP A 272 8.65 4.77 0.70
N ASN A 273 8.31 5.69 1.61
CA ASN A 273 9.27 6.22 2.61
C ASN A 273 9.07 5.67 4.03
N GLN A 274 8.08 4.80 4.29
CA GLN A 274 7.89 4.18 5.62
C GLN A 274 8.72 2.90 5.81
N GLY A 275 9.93 2.87 5.24
CA GLY A 275 10.88 1.77 5.30
C GLY A 275 12.10 2.04 6.18
N ALA A 276 11.98 2.86 7.22
CA ALA A 276 12.96 2.93 8.31
C ALA A 276 12.30 3.60 9.52
N GLN A 277 12.54 3.05 10.72
CA GLN A 277 12.06 3.50 12.03
C GLN A 277 10.66 3.03 12.45
N SER A 278 10.63 1.86 13.11
CA SER A 278 10.33 1.78 14.55
C SER A 278 10.63 0.36 15.02
N GLY A 279 11.89 0.12 15.41
CA GLY A 279 12.19 -0.95 16.34
C GLY A 279 11.94 -0.37 17.72
N ASP A 280 10.81 -0.74 18.34
CA ASP A 280 10.64 -0.56 19.78
C ASP A 280 10.46 -1.93 20.41
N ALA A 281 11.50 -2.27 21.15
CA ALA A 281 11.62 -3.39 22.03
C ALA A 281 10.61 -3.24 23.18
N HIS A 282 9.81 -4.29 23.41
CA HIS A 282 9.15 -4.45 24.70
C HIS A 282 10.14 -5.06 25.69
N HIS A 283 10.51 -4.21 26.64
CA HIS A 283 11.19 -4.49 27.89
C HIS A 283 10.57 -5.69 28.62
N HIS A 284 11.40 -6.70 28.91
CA HIS A 284 11.27 -7.49 30.13
C HIS A 284 12.27 -6.94 31.15
N ASP A 285 11.74 -6.55 32.30
CA ASP A 285 12.44 -6.10 33.49
C ASP A 285 12.98 -7.33 34.26
N CYS A 286 14.25 -7.29 34.68
CA CYS A 286 14.73 -8.01 35.86
C CYS A 286 16.15 -7.55 36.27
N THR A 287 16.18 -6.65 37.26
CA THR A 287 17.07 -6.65 38.44
C THR A 287 18.59 -6.40 38.36
N LYS A 288 19.00 -5.45 39.22
CA LYS A 288 20.19 -5.37 40.11
C LYS A 288 21.49 -4.67 39.65
N THR A 289 21.67 -3.46 40.22
CA THR A 289 22.86 -2.90 40.94
C THR A 289 24.26 -3.02 40.30
N HIS A 290 24.91 -1.90 39.97
CA HIS A 290 25.82 -1.12 40.85
C HIS A 290 26.49 0.05 40.09
N ASP A 291 26.88 1.05 40.87
CA ASP A 291 27.61 2.28 40.53
C ASP A 291 28.88 2.11 39.68
N ARG A 292 29.13 3.07 38.77
CA ARG A 292 30.24 4.07 38.86
C ARG A 292 30.28 4.99 37.62
N PRO A 293 30.85 6.22 37.72
CA PRO A 293 30.77 7.25 36.69
C PRO A 293 32.08 7.54 35.91
N PHE A 294 31.91 8.27 34.79
CA PHE A 294 32.87 9.10 33.99
C PHE A 294 33.87 8.42 33.01
N PRO A 295 34.46 9.16 32.02
CA PRO A 295 34.03 10.40 31.36
C PRO A 295 34.14 10.41 29.81
N ILE A 296 33.68 11.54 29.30
CA ILE A 296 33.79 12.21 27.99
C ILE A 296 35.15 12.10 27.29
N LEU A 297 35.11 11.82 25.98
CA LEU A 297 35.70 12.60 24.88
C LEU A 297 34.82 12.44 23.63
#